data_AF-A0A432UDZ9-F1
#
_entry.id   AF-A0A432UDZ9-F1
#
_cell.length_a   1.000
_cell.length_b   1.000
_cell.length_c   1.000
_cell.angle_alpha   90.00
_cell.angle_beta   90.00
_cell.angle_gamma   90.00
#
_symmetry.space_group_name_H-M   'P 1'
#
loop_
_entity.id
_entity.type
_entity.pdbx_description
1 polymer ?
#
loop_
_entity_poly.entity_id
_entity_poly.type
_entity_poly.pdbx_seq_one_letter_code
_entity_poly.pdbx_strand_id
1 'polypeptide(L)'
;MENFLVPIGGGNEIGASCYFYIVDGVKFLVDSGIRFSNREPFPDFELLKSLAPEIDAIFITHAHVDHCGSIHILSELYPDTPIYTTHETAQLLSLMVEDAIKVRHIKSRNSEEEWKEYRLLDRALSRIERRDFFDKVTIGSVEFTLFPAGHILGALSLGVHYGESSFLFHSGDISISPQKTVGGAFIPDERADLLVCESTYLYSKKRFERESIELNFFKRVRETIERKGKVLIPAFALGRAQEILLILSEGMERGELPPMTVYVDGLAREVSKIYESLLNRRFFNYYLQPAPSRRG
;
A
#
# COMPACT_ATOMS: atom_id res chain seq x y z
N MET A 1 -27.53 16.98 -7.00
CA MET A 1 -27.43 16.03 -5.88
C MET A 1 -26.36 16.55 -4.95
N GLU A 2 -26.49 16.34 -3.64
CA GLU A 2 -25.45 16.74 -2.69
C GLU A 2 -24.26 15.78 -2.77
N ASN A 3 -23.04 16.32 -2.63
CA ASN A 3 -21.81 15.54 -2.62
C ASN A 3 -21.49 15.11 -1.18
N PHE A 4 -21.09 13.85 -0.99
CA PHE A 4 -20.85 13.27 0.33
C PHE A 4 -19.53 12.49 0.39
N LEU A 5 -18.93 12.49 1.58
CA LEU A 5 -17.84 11.60 1.98
C LEU A 5 -18.23 10.93 3.29
N VAL A 6 -18.20 9.60 3.31
CA VAL A 6 -18.44 8.78 4.51
C VAL A 6 -17.28 7.82 4.71
N PRO A 7 -16.48 7.97 5.78
CA PRO A 7 -15.50 6.95 6.17
C PRO A 7 -16.24 5.69 6.63
N ILE A 8 -16.10 4.60 5.88
CA ILE A 8 -16.62 3.26 6.23
C ILE A 8 -15.63 2.54 7.15
N GLY A 9 -14.34 2.89 7.06
CA GLY A 9 -13.27 2.52 7.97
C GLY A 9 -12.05 3.44 7.79
N GLY A 10 -11.11 3.43 8.74
CA GLY A 10 -9.97 4.35 8.74
C GLY A 10 -10.32 5.78 9.19
N GLY A 11 -11.55 6.01 9.66
CA GLY A 11 -11.95 7.28 10.29
C GLY A 11 -11.55 7.28 11.77
N ASN A 12 -10.60 8.14 12.14
CA ASN A 12 -10.02 8.25 13.50
C ASN A 12 -9.22 7.01 13.99
N GLU A 13 -8.74 6.18 13.08
CA GLU A 13 -7.93 4.99 13.38
C GLU A 13 -6.93 4.68 12.27
N ILE A 14 -6.03 3.73 12.51
CA ILE A 14 -5.16 3.14 11.48
C ILE A 14 -5.65 1.71 11.22
N GLY A 15 -5.89 1.37 9.96
CA GLY A 15 -6.44 0.08 9.55
C GLY A 15 -7.83 0.20 8.92
N ALA A 16 -8.16 -0.77 8.07
CA ALA A 16 -9.46 -0.86 7.38
C ALA A 16 -9.86 0.43 6.64
N SER A 17 -8.90 1.12 6.04
CA SER A 17 -9.16 2.28 5.18
C SER A 17 -10.18 1.92 4.10
N CYS A 18 -11.30 2.65 4.10
CA CYS A 18 -12.39 2.47 3.15
C CYS A 18 -13.25 3.73 3.20
N TYR A 19 -13.24 4.51 2.12
CA TYR A 19 -13.90 5.81 2.05
C TYR A 19 -14.92 5.80 0.92
N PHE A 20 -16.18 6.06 1.27
CA PHE A 20 -17.27 6.13 0.32
C PHE A 20 -17.57 7.57 -0.08
N TYR A 21 -17.68 7.81 -1.37
CA TYR A 21 -17.94 9.12 -1.96
C TYR A 21 -19.19 9.08 -2.85
N ILE A 22 -19.92 10.17 -2.82
CA ILE A 22 -20.91 10.53 -3.85
C ILE A 22 -20.50 11.88 -4.39
N VAL A 23 -20.16 11.96 -5.67
CA VAL A 23 -19.73 13.20 -6.35
C VAL A 23 -20.47 13.30 -7.67
N ASP A 24 -21.25 14.37 -7.87
CA ASP A 24 -22.07 14.59 -9.08
C ASP A 24 -22.92 13.36 -9.49
N GLY A 25 -23.37 12.58 -8.50
CA GLY A 25 -24.16 11.37 -8.69
C GLY A 25 -23.34 10.08 -8.88
N VAL A 26 -22.02 10.18 -9.05
CA VAL A 26 -21.11 9.02 -9.13
C VAL A 26 -20.76 8.54 -7.72
N LYS A 27 -20.98 7.24 -7.47
CA LYS A 27 -20.74 6.54 -6.21
C LYS A 27 -19.45 5.75 -6.32
N PHE A 28 -18.41 6.10 -5.58
CA PHE A 28 -17.14 5.38 -5.65
C PHE A 28 -16.53 5.13 -4.27
N LEU A 29 -15.68 4.11 -4.21
CA LEU A 29 -14.88 3.77 -3.04
C LEU A 29 -13.42 4.11 -3.28
N VAL A 30 -12.75 4.58 -2.23
CA VAL A 30 -11.29 4.63 -2.16
C VAL A 30 -10.84 3.71 -1.03
N ASP A 31 -10.04 2.71 -1.39
CA ASP A 31 -9.53 1.65 -0.54
C ASP A 31 -10.56 0.69 0.06
N SER A 32 -10.06 -0.46 0.48
CA SER A 32 -10.77 -1.54 1.17
C SER A 32 -9.79 -2.37 1.99
N GLY A 33 -9.43 -1.86 3.16
CA GLY A 33 -8.40 -2.43 4.02
C GLY A 33 -8.86 -3.47 5.04
N ILE A 34 -7.92 -3.92 5.86
CA ILE A 34 -8.19 -4.65 7.12
C ILE A 34 -7.52 -3.98 8.33
N ARG A 35 -8.10 -4.16 9.51
CA ARG A 35 -7.43 -3.85 10.79
C ARG A 35 -6.54 -5.00 11.20
N PHE A 36 -5.41 -4.71 11.84
CA PHE A 36 -4.54 -5.71 12.48
C PHE A 36 -5.10 -6.17 13.85
N SER A 37 -6.42 -6.34 13.94
CA SER A 37 -7.18 -6.72 15.12
C SER A 37 -7.99 -7.98 14.82
N ASN A 38 -8.14 -8.86 15.81
CA ASN A 38 -9.03 -10.03 15.70
C ASN A 38 -10.52 -9.66 15.85
N ARG A 39 -10.83 -8.46 16.34
CA ARG A 39 -12.19 -7.94 16.48
C ARG A 39 -12.44 -6.94 15.36
N GLU A 40 -13.54 -7.14 14.63
CA GLU A 40 -14.01 -6.26 13.56
C GLU A 40 -12.88 -5.88 12.57
N PRO A 41 -12.28 -6.88 11.91
CA PRO A 41 -11.13 -6.65 11.04
C PRO A 41 -11.49 -5.86 9.77
N PHE A 42 -12.77 -5.77 9.42
CA PHE A 42 -13.23 -5.21 8.15
C PHE A 42 -13.91 -3.84 8.34
N PRO A 43 -13.95 -3.00 7.30
CA PRO A 43 -14.80 -1.81 7.27
C PRO A 43 -16.26 -2.15 7.56
N ASP A 44 -17.07 -1.15 7.94
CA ASP A 44 -18.50 -1.33 8.18
C ASP A 44 -19.28 -1.53 6.86
N PHE A 45 -19.20 -2.74 6.31
CA PHE A 45 -19.83 -3.08 5.05
C PHE A 45 -21.36 -3.13 5.12
N GLU A 46 -21.94 -3.31 6.31
CA GLU A 46 -23.39 -3.21 6.50
C GLU A 46 -23.85 -1.75 6.34
N LEU A 47 -23.13 -0.80 6.94
CA LEU A 47 -23.35 0.63 6.70
C LEU A 47 -23.18 0.97 5.22
N LEU A 48 -22.09 0.53 4.59
CA LEU A 48 -21.84 0.79 3.17
C LEU A 48 -22.98 0.30 2.28
N LYS A 49 -23.43 -0.94 2.47
CA LYS A 49 -24.55 -1.52 1.71
C LYS A 49 -25.86 -0.78 1.93
N SER A 50 -26.09 -0.25 3.14
CA SER A 50 -27.28 0.56 3.45
C SER A 50 -27.27 1.93 2.77
N LEU A 51 -26.08 2.54 2.61
CA LEU A 51 -25.89 3.84 1.96
C LEU A 51 -25.86 3.72 0.43
N ALA A 52 -25.26 2.66 -0.09
CA ALA A 52 -24.99 2.47 -1.50
C ALA A 52 -25.18 0.99 -1.91
N PRO A 53 -26.39 0.61 -2.36
CA PRO A 53 -26.64 -0.73 -2.88
C PRO A 53 -25.87 -1.03 -4.18
N GLU A 54 -25.37 0.01 -4.85
CA GLU A 54 -24.55 -0.05 -6.06
C GLU A 54 -23.38 0.95 -5.95
N ILE A 55 -22.24 0.60 -6.55
CA ILE A 55 -21.02 1.41 -6.61
C ILE A 55 -20.51 1.39 -8.06
N ASP A 56 -20.15 2.56 -8.58
CA ASP A 56 -19.69 2.73 -9.96
C ASP A 56 -18.21 2.39 -10.15
N ALA A 57 -17.38 2.62 -9.12
CA ALA A 57 -15.95 2.32 -9.16
C ALA A 57 -15.33 2.12 -7.78
N ILE A 58 -14.25 1.34 -7.74
CA ILE A 58 -13.37 1.18 -6.59
C ILE A 58 -11.97 1.60 -7.01
N PHE A 59 -11.33 2.49 -6.25
CA PHE A 59 -9.93 2.88 -6.44
C PHE A 59 -9.10 2.32 -5.28
N ILE A 60 -8.01 1.62 -5.57
CA ILE A 60 -7.07 1.16 -4.54
C ILE A 60 -5.80 1.97 -4.62
N THR A 61 -5.48 2.68 -3.54
CA THR A 61 -4.36 3.62 -3.47
C THR A 61 -3.03 2.89 -3.52
N HIS A 62 -2.89 1.81 -2.74
CA HIS A 62 -1.66 1.02 -2.69
C HIS A 62 -1.89 -0.37 -2.06
N ALA A 63 -0.85 -1.21 -2.13
CA ALA A 63 -0.91 -2.63 -1.77
C ALA A 63 -0.66 -2.96 -0.28
N HIS A 64 -0.68 -1.98 0.63
CA HIS A 64 -0.71 -2.32 2.05
C HIS A 64 -2.08 -2.88 2.43
N VAL A 65 -2.09 -3.90 3.29
CA VAL A 65 -3.32 -4.66 3.59
C VAL A 65 -4.35 -3.84 4.36
N ASP A 66 -3.95 -2.79 5.05
CA ASP A 66 -4.84 -1.79 5.63
C ASP A 66 -5.51 -0.86 4.61
N HIS A 67 -5.18 -0.99 3.32
CA HIS A 67 -5.82 -0.30 2.20
C HIS A 67 -6.41 -1.25 1.16
N CYS A 68 -5.96 -2.50 1.06
CA CYS A 68 -6.46 -3.45 0.06
C CYS A 68 -6.89 -4.82 0.61
N GLY A 69 -6.68 -5.06 1.91
CA GLY A 69 -6.80 -6.39 2.52
C GLY A 69 -8.20 -7.00 2.46
N SER A 70 -9.26 -6.22 2.30
CA SER A 70 -10.65 -6.70 2.23
C SER A 70 -11.27 -6.59 0.83
N ILE A 71 -10.45 -6.35 -0.20
CA ILE A 71 -10.91 -6.26 -1.60
C ILE A 71 -11.67 -7.49 -2.09
N HIS A 72 -11.30 -8.68 -1.60
CA HIS A 72 -11.99 -9.93 -1.92
C HIS A 72 -13.42 -9.94 -1.37
N ILE A 73 -13.68 -9.30 -0.21
CA ILE A 73 -15.02 -9.17 0.36
C ILE A 73 -15.86 -8.18 -0.46
N LEU A 74 -15.27 -7.05 -0.87
CA LEU A 74 -15.94 -6.15 -1.80
C LEU A 74 -16.32 -6.84 -3.11
N SER A 75 -15.54 -7.83 -3.56
CA SER A 75 -15.90 -8.62 -4.74
C SER A 75 -17.13 -9.50 -4.57
N GLU A 76 -17.54 -9.81 -3.34
CA GLU A 76 -18.81 -10.50 -3.07
C GLU A 76 -19.97 -9.49 -3.02
N LEU A 77 -19.75 -8.31 -2.46
CA LEU A 77 -20.77 -7.26 -2.30
C LEU A 77 -21.09 -6.54 -3.62
N TYR A 78 -20.06 -6.26 -4.43
CA TYR A 78 -20.14 -5.50 -5.67
C TYR A 78 -19.41 -6.27 -6.79
N PRO A 79 -20.03 -7.36 -7.30
CA PRO A 79 -19.37 -8.32 -8.19
C PRO A 79 -19.04 -7.78 -9.59
N ASP A 80 -19.71 -6.71 -10.03
CA ASP A 80 -19.56 -6.15 -11.38
C ASP A 80 -18.82 -4.80 -11.40
N THR A 81 -18.52 -4.22 -10.23
CA THR A 81 -17.87 -2.91 -10.12
C THR A 81 -16.39 -2.97 -10.54
N PRO A 82 -15.92 -2.12 -11.46
CA PRO A 82 -14.51 -2.08 -11.86
C PRO A 82 -13.61 -1.60 -10.71
N ILE A 83 -12.40 -2.15 -10.65
CA ILE A 83 -11.38 -1.79 -9.65
C ILE A 83 -10.20 -1.13 -10.37
N TYR A 84 -9.88 0.10 -10.03
CA TYR A 84 -8.79 0.87 -10.64
C TYR A 84 -7.60 0.98 -9.68
N THR A 85 -6.40 0.72 -10.20
CA THR A 85 -5.14 0.96 -9.49
C THR A 85 -3.97 0.95 -10.47
N THR A 86 -2.75 1.18 -9.98
CA THR A 86 -1.53 1.13 -10.79
C THR A 86 -1.12 -0.30 -11.13
N HIS A 87 -0.27 -0.43 -12.17
CA HIS A 87 0.29 -1.72 -12.57
C HIS A 87 1.02 -2.44 -11.44
N GLU A 88 1.80 -1.69 -10.66
CA GLU A 88 2.61 -2.21 -9.57
C GLU A 88 1.76 -2.57 -8.35
N THR A 89 0.79 -1.71 -7.98
CA THR A 89 -0.14 -2.01 -6.89
C THR A 89 -0.94 -3.28 -7.19
N ALA A 90 -1.41 -3.47 -8.43
CA ALA A 90 -2.14 -4.68 -8.81
C ALA A 90 -1.32 -5.97 -8.62
N GLN A 91 -0.02 -5.94 -8.92
CA GLN A 91 0.85 -7.12 -8.73
C GLN A 91 1.14 -7.39 -7.25
N LEU A 92 1.45 -6.33 -6.49
CA LEU A 92 1.76 -6.43 -5.07
C LEU A 92 0.53 -6.84 -4.25
N LEU A 93 -0.64 -6.29 -4.57
CA LEU A 93 -1.89 -6.56 -3.89
C LEU A 93 -2.25 -8.05 -3.89
N SER A 94 -2.09 -8.77 -5.01
CA SER A 94 -2.35 -10.21 -5.07
C SER A 94 -1.57 -10.96 -3.98
N LEU A 95 -0.26 -10.76 -3.95
CA LEU A 95 0.63 -11.40 -2.97
C LEU A 95 0.29 -11.00 -1.53
N MET A 96 0.00 -9.73 -1.29
CA MET A 96 -0.26 -9.21 0.05
C MET A 96 -1.61 -9.71 0.60
N VAL A 97 -2.65 -9.76 -0.23
CA VAL A 97 -3.97 -10.25 0.18
C VAL A 97 -3.95 -11.78 0.35
N GLU A 98 -3.26 -12.51 -0.53
CA GLU A 98 -3.06 -13.97 -0.38
C GLU A 98 -2.38 -14.32 0.95
N ASP A 99 -1.30 -13.62 1.32
CA ASP A 99 -0.62 -13.85 2.60
C ASP A 99 -1.52 -13.49 3.79
N ALA A 100 -2.31 -12.41 3.69
CA ALA A 100 -3.26 -12.03 4.72
C ALA A 100 -4.34 -13.10 4.95
N ILE A 101 -4.93 -13.66 3.88
CA ILE A 101 -5.89 -14.77 3.94
C ILE A 101 -5.23 -15.97 4.63
N LYS A 102 -4.05 -16.39 4.15
CA LYS A 102 -3.31 -17.52 4.71
C LYS A 102 -3.02 -17.36 6.21
N VAL A 103 -2.57 -16.18 6.64
CA VAL A 103 -2.27 -15.89 8.04
C VAL A 103 -3.54 -15.93 8.90
N ARG A 104 -4.67 -15.42 8.40
CA ARG A 104 -5.99 -15.45 9.07
C ARG A 104 -6.45 -16.88 9.33
N HIS A 105 -6.23 -17.79 8.38
CA HIS A 105 -6.68 -19.19 8.46
C HIS A 105 -5.68 -20.15 9.11
N ILE A 106 -4.45 -19.71 9.41
CA ILE A 106 -3.38 -20.57 9.94
C ILE A 106 -3.78 -21.31 11.24
N LYS A 107 -4.65 -20.69 12.05
CA LYS A 107 -5.13 -21.26 13.33
C LYS A 107 -6.46 -22.00 13.20
N SER A 108 -7.33 -21.63 12.26
CA SER A 108 -8.69 -22.16 12.17
C SER A 108 -8.75 -23.54 11.51
N ARG A 109 -7.73 -23.94 10.72
CA ARG A 109 -7.70 -25.18 9.91
C ARG A 109 -8.95 -25.36 9.02
N ASN A 110 -9.73 -24.29 8.81
CA ASN A 110 -10.95 -24.32 8.00
C ASN A 110 -10.59 -24.02 6.54
N SER A 111 -10.19 -25.08 5.83
CA SER A 111 -9.78 -24.96 4.42
C SER A 111 -10.90 -24.47 3.51
N GLU A 112 -12.17 -24.74 3.81
CA GLU A 112 -13.28 -24.36 2.93
C GLU A 112 -13.51 -22.84 2.91
N GLU A 113 -13.46 -22.20 4.08
CA GLU A 113 -13.56 -20.74 4.20
C GLU A 113 -12.35 -20.04 3.57
N GLU A 114 -11.14 -20.59 3.76
CA GLU A 114 -9.92 -20.09 3.11
C GLU A 114 -10.03 -20.14 1.58
N TRP A 115 -10.46 -21.28 1.02
CA TRP A 115 -10.69 -21.43 -0.42
C TRP A 115 -11.80 -20.52 -0.95
N LYS A 116 -12.82 -20.19 -0.13
CA LYS A 116 -13.83 -19.20 -0.52
C LYS A 116 -13.18 -17.83 -0.73
N GLU A 117 -12.34 -17.37 0.20
CA GLU A 117 -11.67 -16.07 0.08
C GLU A 117 -10.71 -16.01 -1.10
N TYR A 118 -9.95 -17.08 -1.39
CA TYR A 118 -9.11 -17.11 -2.60
C TYR A 118 -9.93 -16.98 -3.89
N ARG A 119 -11.08 -17.67 -4.00
CA ARG A 119 -11.95 -17.52 -5.19
C ARG A 119 -12.52 -16.11 -5.32
N LEU A 120 -12.81 -15.45 -4.21
CA LEU A 120 -13.26 -14.07 -4.20
C LEU A 120 -12.13 -13.11 -4.58
N LEU A 121 -10.89 -13.39 -4.15
CA LEU A 121 -9.71 -12.65 -4.58
C LEU A 121 -9.51 -12.80 -6.09
N ASP A 122 -9.57 -14.00 -6.65
CA ASP A 122 -9.46 -14.23 -8.10
C ASP A 122 -10.49 -13.40 -8.89
N ARG A 123 -11.73 -13.33 -8.39
CA ARG A 123 -12.79 -12.49 -8.98
C ARG A 123 -12.45 -11.00 -8.91
N ALA A 124 -11.94 -10.51 -7.78
CA ALA A 124 -11.46 -9.14 -7.65
C ALA A 124 -10.33 -8.86 -8.64
N LEU A 125 -9.29 -9.70 -8.67
CA LEU A 125 -8.12 -9.54 -9.54
C LEU A 125 -8.48 -9.52 -11.03
N SER A 126 -9.47 -10.32 -11.45
CA SER A 126 -9.93 -10.37 -12.84
C SER A 126 -10.58 -9.07 -13.34
N ARG A 127 -11.02 -8.22 -12.41
CA ARG A 127 -11.69 -6.93 -12.69
C ARG A 127 -10.79 -5.72 -12.43
N ILE A 128 -9.52 -5.94 -12.06
CA ILE A 128 -8.57 -4.85 -11.88
C ILE A 128 -8.21 -4.27 -13.26
N GLU A 129 -8.61 -3.03 -13.45
CA GLU A 129 -8.16 -2.16 -14.51
C GLU A 129 -6.89 -1.43 -14.06
N ARG A 130 -5.75 -1.88 -14.61
CA ARG A 130 -4.45 -1.26 -14.37
C ARG A 130 -4.34 0.02 -15.17
N ARG A 131 -3.87 1.08 -14.53
CA ARG A 131 -3.72 2.42 -15.09
C ARG A 131 -2.32 2.94 -14.85
N ASP A 132 -1.83 3.75 -15.77
CA ASP A 132 -0.59 4.49 -15.58
C ASP A 132 -0.84 5.72 -14.71
N PHE A 133 0.24 6.28 -14.14
CA PHE A 133 0.13 7.59 -13.50
C PHE A 133 -0.26 8.65 -14.53
N PHE A 134 -1.06 9.62 -14.08
CA PHE A 134 -1.66 10.69 -14.88
C PHE A 134 -2.71 10.21 -15.90
N ASP A 135 -3.04 8.92 -15.92
CA ASP A 135 -4.20 8.43 -16.66
C ASP A 135 -5.48 9.03 -16.08
N LYS A 136 -6.42 9.29 -17.00
CA LYS A 136 -7.75 9.79 -16.70
C LYS A 136 -8.77 8.67 -16.88
N VAL A 137 -9.59 8.47 -15.86
CA VAL A 137 -10.77 7.60 -15.91
C VAL A 137 -12.00 8.48 -15.80
N THR A 138 -12.94 8.40 -16.74
CA THR A 138 -14.17 9.20 -16.71
C THR A 138 -15.37 8.31 -16.44
N ILE A 139 -16.17 8.67 -15.43
CA ILE A 139 -17.41 7.98 -15.07
C ILE A 139 -18.49 9.04 -14.93
N GLY A 140 -19.53 8.97 -15.77
CA GLY A 140 -20.53 10.05 -15.84
C GLY A 140 -19.87 11.39 -16.18
N SER A 141 -20.06 12.38 -15.32
CA SER A 141 -19.45 13.72 -15.43
C SER A 141 -18.19 13.91 -14.57
N VAL A 142 -17.69 12.86 -13.93
CA VAL A 142 -16.54 12.91 -13.01
C VAL A 142 -15.31 12.32 -13.69
N GLU A 143 -14.19 13.04 -13.60
CA GLU A 143 -12.89 12.61 -14.08
C GLU A 143 -11.97 12.30 -12.90
N PHE A 144 -11.34 11.12 -12.94
CA PHE A 144 -10.41 10.63 -11.93
C PHE A 144 -9.01 10.59 -12.51
N THR A 145 -8.02 11.12 -11.78
CA THR A 145 -6.61 11.10 -12.17
C THR A 145 -5.76 10.46 -11.07
N LEU A 146 -4.86 9.55 -11.44
CA LEU A 146 -3.94 8.88 -10.51
C LEU A 146 -2.61 9.64 -10.45
N PHE A 147 -2.26 10.18 -9.29
CA PHE A 147 -0.98 10.86 -9.08
C PHE A 147 -0.03 10.00 -8.24
N PRO A 148 1.29 9.99 -8.49
CA PRO A 148 2.24 9.31 -7.62
C PRO A 148 2.15 9.79 -6.17
N ALA A 149 1.99 8.88 -5.19
CA ALA A 149 1.95 9.23 -3.77
C ALA A 149 3.31 9.11 -3.05
N GLY A 150 4.32 8.48 -3.69
CA GLY A 150 5.68 8.37 -3.13
C GLY A 150 5.84 7.52 -1.87
N HIS A 151 4.80 6.82 -1.42
CA HIS A 151 4.81 5.99 -0.20
C HIS A 151 5.46 4.62 -0.41
N ILE A 152 4.91 3.83 -1.33
CA ILE A 152 5.47 2.54 -1.78
C ILE A 152 5.37 2.44 -3.31
N LEU A 153 5.95 1.40 -3.89
CA LEU A 153 5.94 1.19 -5.34
C LEU A 153 4.48 1.04 -5.83
N GLY A 154 4.10 1.87 -6.80
CA GLY A 154 2.73 1.93 -7.32
C GLY A 154 1.74 2.75 -6.49
N ALA A 155 2.13 3.30 -5.34
CA ALA A 155 1.21 4.07 -4.51
C ALA A 155 0.72 5.32 -5.24
N LEU A 156 -0.60 5.52 -5.23
CA LEU A 156 -1.26 6.66 -5.86
C LEU A 156 -2.07 7.50 -4.86
N SER A 157 -2.14 8.79 -5.16
CA SER A 157 -3.16 9.71 -4.67
C SER A 157 -4.20 9.90 -5.78
N LEU A 158 -5.46 10.03 -5.40
CA LEU A 158 -6.57 10.17 -6.35
C LEU A 158 -7.02 11.63 -6.43
N GLY A 159 -6.89 12.21 -7.62
CA GLY A 159 -7.54 13.47 -7.96
C GLY A 159 -8.90 13.21 -8.59
N VAL A 160 -9.90 14.00 -8.22
CA VAL A 160 -11.28 13.88 -8.70
C VAL A 160 -11.77 15.26 -9.13
N HIS A 161 -11.94 15.43 -10.44
CA HIS A 161 -12.45 16.64 -11.07
C HIS A 161 -13.92 16.47 -11.40
N TYR A 162 -14.75 17.43 -10.99
CA TYR A 162 -16.20 17.40 -11.16
C TYR A 162 -16.78 18.82 -11.25
N GLY A 163 -18.04 18.94 -11.66
CA GLY A 163 -18.65 20.22 -11.99
C GLY A 163 -17.84 21.02 -13.03
N GLU A 164 -17.93 22.34 -12.98
CA GLU A 164 -17.18 23.22 -13.90
C GLU A 164 -15.72 23.41 -13.48
N SER A 165 -15.42 23.36 -12.18
CA SER A 165 -14.08 23.69 -11.67
C SER A 165 -13.79 23.13 -10.27
N SER A 166 -14.49 22.08 -9.84
CA SER A 166 -14.31 21.54 -8.49
C SER A 166 -13.29 20.41 -8.47
N PHE A 167 -12.45 20.41 -7.43
CA PHE A 167 -11.36 19.45 -7.30
C PHE A 167 -11.30 18.84 -5.89
N LEU A 168 -11.35 17.51 -5.83
CA LEU A 168 -11.11 16.72 -4.62
C LEU A 168 -9.77 15.98 -4.76
N PHE A 169 -8.99 15.95 -3.69
CA PHE A 169 -7.75 15.18 -3.63
C PHE A 169 -7.77 14.24 -2.43
N HIS A 170 -7.63 12.94 -2.70
CA HIS A 170 -7.47 11.91 -1.68
C HIS A 170 -6.03 11.39 -1.71
N SER A 171 -5.26 11.62 -0.65
CA SER A 171 -3.82 11.33 -0.67
C SER A 171 -3.48 9.84 -0.69
N GLY A 172 -4.32 9.00 -0.06
CA GLY A 172 -3.85 7.71 0.46
C GLY A 172 -2.73 7.93 1.48
N ASP A 173 -1.89 6.93 1.69
CA ASP A 173 -0.61 7.14 2.38
C ASP A 173 0.37 7.86 1.44
N ILE A 174 1.02 8.92 1.93
CA ILE A 174 1.76 9.85 1.07
C ILE A 174 3.14 10.21 1.64
N SER A 175 4.15 10.25 0.76
CA SER A 175 5.48 10.77 1.10
C SER A 175 5.97 11.76 0.06
N ILE A 176 6.11 13.02 0.46
CA ILE A 176 6.61 14.09 -0.43
C ILE A 176 8.11 13.91 -0.72
N SER A 177 8.86 13.35 0.22
CA SER A 177 10.29 13.13 0.07
C SER A 177 10.57 11.87 -0.74
N PRO A 178 11.49 11.92 -1.72
CA PRO A 178 11.89 10.72 -2.44
C PRO A 178 12.56 9.70 -1.50
N GLN A 179 12.34 8.43 -1.81
CA GLN A 179 12.93 7.27 -1.15
C GLN A 179 13.87 6.55 -2.12
N LYS A 180 14.65 5.56 -1.64
CA LYS A 180 15.54 4.78 -2.52
C LYS A 180 14.75 3.89 -3.49
N THR A 181 13.56 3.50 -3.07
CA THR A 181 12.65 2.60 -3.82
C THR A 181 11.68 3.34 -4.73
N VAL A 182 11.30 4.58 -4.42
CA VAL A 182 10.28 5.35 -5.14
C VAL A 182 10.58 6.85 -5.11
N GLY A 183 10.07 7.59 -6.11
CA GLY A 183 10.10 9.05 -6.10
C GLY A 183 9.23 9.65 -4.99
N GLY A 184 9.29 10.98 -4.85
CA GLY A 184 8.37 11.71 -3.97
C GLY A 184 6.98 11.84 -4.58
N ALA A 185 6.00 12.18 -3.75
CA ALA A 185 4.64 12.43 -4.19
C ALA A 185 4.57 13.58 -5.21
N PHE A 186 3.68 13.43 -6.19
CA PHE A 186 3.29 14.51 -7.09
C PHE A 186 2.05 15.21 -6.52
N ILE A 187 2.17 16.49 -6.19
CA ILE A 187 1.05 17.32 -5.75
C ILE A 187 0.67 18.23 -6.92
N PRO A 188 -0.56 18.12 -7.46
CA PRO A 188 -1.04 19.01 -8.52
C PRO A 188 -0.97 20.47 -8.08
N ASP A 189 -0.55 21.36 -8.99
CA ASP A 189 -0.57 22.81 -8.77
C ASP A 189 -1.99 23.36 -8.98
N GLU A 190 -2.93 22.85 -8.18
CA GLU A 190 -4.35 23.18 -8.22
C GLU A 190 -4.89 23.22 -6.79
N ARG A 191 -5.80 24.16 -6.51
CA ARG A 191 -6.44 24.27 -5.19
C ARG A 191 -7.52 23.20 -5.07
N ALA A 192 -7.32 22.24 -4.18
CA ALA A 192 -8.38 21.31 -3.80
C ALA A 192 -9.47 22.02 -2.97
N ASP A 193 -10.73 21.82 -3.34
CA ASP A 193 -11.89 22.20 -2.55
C ASP A 193 -12.12 21.23 -1.38
N LEU A 194 -11.74 19.96 -1.56
CA LEU A 194 -11.69 18.95 -0.50
C LEU A 194 -10.35 18.20 -0.56
N LEU A 195 -9.59 18.27 0.52
CA LEU A 195 -8.41 17.45 0.74
C LEU A 195 -8.73 16.39 1.81
N VAL A 196 -8.64 15.12 1.42
CA VAL A 196 -8.67 13.98 2.33
C VAL A 196 -7.24 13.47 2.45
N CYS A 197 -6.63 13.64 3.62
CA CYS A 197 -5.22 13.34 3.83
C CYS A 197 -5.03 12.37 5.00
N GLU A 198 -4.07 11.46 4.87
CA GLU A 198 -3.59 10.68 6.01
C GLU A 198 -3.03 11.58 7.12
N SER A 199 -3.00 11.05 8.34
CA SER A 199 -2.56 11.81 9.52
C SER A 199 -1.65 10.99 10.44
N THR A 200 -0.99 9.96 9.91
CA THR A 200 -0.21 8.96 10.67
C THR A 200 0.82 9.60 11.58
N TYR A 201 1.45 10.68 11.12
CA TYR A 201 2.49 11.41 11.85
C TYR A 201 2.07 12.78 12.36
N LEU A 202 0.77 13.13 12.36
CA LEU A 202 0.29 14.46 12.75
C LEU A 202 0.78 14.91 14.14
N TYR A 203 0.81 13.99 15.10
CA TYR A 203 1.28 14.26 16.47
C TYR A 203 2.79 14.08 16.66
N SER A 204 3.53 13.66 15.63
CA SER A 204 4.97 13.47 15.72
C SER A 204 5.70 14.80 15.69
N LYS A 205 6.40 15.13 16.79
CA LYS A 205 7.31 16.29 16.85
C LYS A 205 8.67 16.01 16.18
N LYS A 206 8.89 14.81 15.65
CA LYS A 206 10.18 14.42 15.08
C LYS A 206 10.31 15.00 13.68
N ARG A 207 11.30 15.89 13.50
CA ARG A 207 11.84 16.20 12.18
C ARG A 207 12.82 15.10 11.81
N PHE A 208 12.52 14.38 10.73
CA PHE A 208 13.34 13.30 10.24
C PHE A 208 14.25 13.85 9.15
N GLU A 209 15.44 14.30 9.51
CA GLU A 209 16.48 14.58 8.51
C GLU A 209 17.07 13.24 8.08
N ARG A 210 16.82 12.87 6.82
CA ARG A 210 17.10 11.54 6.31
C ARG A 210 18.57 11.16 6.45
N GLU A 211 19.47 12.09 6.11
CA GLU A 211 20.91 11.88 6.16
C GLU A 211 21.40 11.57 7.59
N SER A 212 20.97 12.35 8.59
CA SER A 212 21.39 12.12 9.97
C SER A 212 20.83 10.81 10.55
N ILE A 213 19.65 10.37 10.10
CA ILE A 213 19.07 9.06 10.45
C ILE A 213 19.88 7.93 9.82
N GLU A 214 20.23 8.02 8.54
CA GLU A 214 21.04 7.01 7.85
C GLU A 214 22.43 6.89 8.48
N LEU A 215 23.10 8.00 8.78
CA LEU A 215 24.39 7.99 9.46
C LEU A 215 24.33 7.35 10.85
N ASN A 216 23.29 7.64 11.63
CA ASN A 216 23.09 7.01 12.95
C ASN A 216 22.77 5.52 12.82
N PHE A 217 21.97 5.14 11.81
CA PHE A 217 21.69 3.75 11.50
C PHE A 217 22.99 3.00 11.14
N PHE A 218 23.81 3.55 10.24
CA PHE A 218 25.10 2.97 9.87
C PHE A 218 26.04 2.84 11.05
N LYS A 219 26.13 3.86 11.91
CA LYS A 219 26.91 3.81 13.15
C LYS A 219 26.51 2.63 14.02
N ARG A 220 25.20 2.45 14.29
CA ARG A 220 24.69 1.35 15.13
C ARG A 220 24.93 -0.03 14.53
N VAL A 221 24.78 -0.15 13.22
CA VAL A 221 25.08 -1.40 12.49
C VAL A 221 26.56 -1.72 12.60
N ARG A 222 27.43 -0.76 12.27
CA ARG A 222 28.89 -0.90 12.33
C ARG A 222 29.36 -1.33 13.72
N GLU A 223 28.97 -0.60 14.77
CA GLU A 223 29.31 -0.93 16.17
C GLU A 223 28.89 -2.36 16.56
N THR A 224 27.74 -2.82 16.04
CA THR A 224 27.25 -4.17 16.32
C THR A 224 28.04 -5.25 15.57
N ILE A 225 28.45 -4.99 14.33
CA ILE A 225 29.22 -5.93 13.53
C ILE A 225 30.67 -6.01 13.99
N GLU A 226 31.30 -4.89 14.35
CA GLU A 226 32.69 -4.83 14.83
C GLU A 226 32.88 -5.61 16.14
N ARG A 227 31.86 -5.64 17.02
CA ARG A 227 31.84 -6.50 18.22
C ARG A 227 31.44 -7.96 17.94
N LYS A 228 31.39 -8.38 16.68
CA LYS A 228 30.97 -9.73 16.22
C LYS A 228 29.53 -10.10 16.59
N GLY A 229 28.65 -9.10 16.75
CA GLY A 229 27.24 -9.29 17.02
C GLY A 229 26.41 -9.56 15.75
N LYS A 230 25.10 -9.75 15.93
CA LYS A 230 24.11 -9.85 14.85
C LYS A 230 23.13 -8.69 14.94
N VAL A 231 22.73 -8.14 13.80
CA VAL A 231 21.70 -7.11 13.71
C VAL A 231 20.41 -7.76 13.22
N LEU A 232 19.32 -7.63 13.99
CA LEU A 232 17.99 -8.06 13.59
C LEU A 232 17.13 -6.82 13.35
N ILE A 233 16.55 -6.71 12.15
CA ILE A 233 15.73 -5.58 11.75
C ILE A 233 14.32 -6.07 11.43
N PRO A 234 13.34 -5.93 12.35
CA PRO A 234 11.95 -6.18 12.01
C PRO A 234 11.45 -5.05 11.10
N ALA A 235 10.87 -5.42 9.96
CA ALA A 235 10.30 -4.48 9.01
C ALA A 235 9.06 -5.10 8.37
N PHE A 236 8.12 -4.24 7.96
CA PHE A 236 7.03 -4.68 7.09
C PHE A 236 7.60 -5.24 5.79
N ALA A 237 7.00 -6.32 5.30
CA ALA A 237 7.45 -7.03 4.11
C ALA A 237 7.42 -6.16 2.85
N LEU A 238 6.51 -5.18 2.81
CA LEU A 238 6.31 -4.26 1.70
C LEU A 238 6.66 -2.82 2.08
N GLY A 239 7.52 -2.19 1.28
CA GLY A 239 8.00 -0.82 1.44
C GLY A 239 9.26 -0.75 2.27
N ARG A 240 9.13 -0.78 3.61
CA ARG A 240 10.25 -0.47 4.52
C ARG A 240 11.40 -1.49 4.43
N ALA A 241 11.12 -2.77 4.25
CA ALA A 241 12.16 -3.78 4.08
C ALA A 241 13.02 -3.48 2.84
N GLN A 242 12.39 -3.22 1.69
CA GLN A 242 13.07 -2.91 0.43
C GLN A 242 13.94 -1.65 0.56
N GLU A 243 13.40 -0.61 1.20
CA GLU A 243 14.14 0.63 1.45
C GLU A 243 15.41 0.39 2.28
N ILE A 244 15.30 -0.38 3.37
CA ILE A 244 16.44 -0.71 4.25
C ILE A 244 17.51 -1.53 3.51
N LEU A 245 17.09 -2.46 2.65
CA LEU A 245 18.02 -3.27 1.85
C LEU A 245 18.88 -2.39 0.94
N LEU A 246 18.27 -1.43 0.25
CA LEU A 246 19.00 -0.50 -0.62
C LEU A 246 19.94 0.41 0.18
N ILE A 247 19.50 0.94 1.33
CA ILE A 247 20.35 1.73 2.22
C ILE A 247 21.59 0.94 2.67
N LEU A 248 21.41 -0.33 3.07
CA LEU A 248 22.53 -1.19 3.48
C LEU A 248 23.48 -1.50 2.32
N SER A 249 22.96 -1.83 1.13
CA SER A 249 23.79 -2.08 -0.06
C SER A 249 24.62 -0.86 -0.43
N GLU A 250 23.99 0.31 -0.53
CA GLU A 250 24.67 1.57 -0.85
C GLU A 250 25.71 1.94 0.22
N GLY A 251 25.39 1.74 1.50
CA GLY A 251 26.33 1.95 2.60
C GLY A 251 27.57 1.06 2.51
N MET A 252 27.41 -0.20 2.09
CA MET A 252 28.55 -1.11 1.87
C MET A 252 29.34 -0.74 0.61
N GLU A 253 28.67 -0.37 -0.48
CA GLU A 253 29.32 0.06 -1.74
C GLU A 253 30.15 1.33 -1.56
N ARG A 254 29.69 2.26 -0.71
CA ARG A 254 30.39 3.51 -0.37
C ARG A 254 31.47 3.36 0.70
N GLY A 255 31.61 2.17 1.30
CA GLY A 255 32.55 1.93 2.41
C GLY A 255 32.12 2.54 3.74
N GLU A 256 30.87 3.01 3.85
CA GLU A 256 30.30 3.48 5.12
C GLU A 256 29.95 2.31 6.05
N LEU A 257 29.69 1.14 5.50
CA LEU A 257 29.53 -0.11 6.25
C LEU A 257 30.60 -1.12 5.83
N PRO A 258 31.11 -1.94 6.77
CA PRO A 258 31.96 -3.06 6.39
C PRO A 258 31.14 -4.07 5.54
N PRO A 259 31.76 -4.72 4.54
CA PRO A 259 31.12 -5.80 3.81
C PRO A 259 30.53 -6.86 4.74
N MET A 260 29.23 -7.12 4.61
CA MET A 260 28.54 -8.13 5.41
C MET A 260 27.44 -8.81 4.58
N THR A 261 27.08 -10.03 4.97
CA THR A 261 25.91 -10.71 4.40
C THR A 261 24.66 -10.26 5.14
N VAL A 262 23.68 -9.75 4.40
CA VAL A 262 22.35 -9.40 4.89
C VAL A 262 21.37 -10.45 4.40
N TYR A 263 20.72 -11.16 5.33
CA TYR A 263 19.72 -12.17 4.99
C TYR A 263 18.30 -11.57 5.01
N VAL A 264 17.54 -11.84 3.96
CA VAL A 264 16.13 -11.43 3.82
C VAL A 264 15.23 -12.64 3.95
N ASP A 265 14.29 -12.59 4.90
CA ASP A 265 13.37 -13.70 5.19
C ASP A 265 11.90 -13.26 5.13
N GLY A 266 11.00 -14.24 5.14
CA GLY A 266 9.55 -14.03 5.08
C GLY A 266 9.08 -13.46 3.75
N LEU A 267 7.91 -12.82 3.78
CA LEU A 267 7.25 -12.27 2.59
C LEU A 267 8.10 -11.18 1.90
N ALA A 268 8.99 -10.50 2.66
CA ALA A 268 9.91 -9.50 2.12
C ALA A 268 10.77 -10.04 0.98
N ARG A 269 11.09 -11.34 0.97
CA ARG A 269 11.84 -11.97 -0.11
C ARG A 269 11.08 -11.97 -1.43
N GLU A 270 9.81 -12.38 -1.40
CA GLU A 270 8.98 -12.45 -2.60
C GLU A 270 8.60 -11.04 -3.09
N VAL A 271 8.29 -10.12 -2.17
CA VAL A 271 8.06 -8.71 -2.50
C VAL A 271 9.30 -8.10 -3.17
N SER A 272 10.50 -8.39 -2.67
CA SER A 272 11.74 -7.85 -3.26
C SER A 272 11.95 -8.34 -4.70
N LYS A 273 11.55 -9.57 -5.04
CA LYS A 273 11.60 -10.06 -6.44
C LYS A 273 10.63 -9.30 -7.35
N ILE A 274 9.43 -8.99 -6.84
CA ILE A 274 8.46 -8.17 -7.59
C ILE A 274 9.05 -6.78 -7.83
N TYR A 275 9.67 -6.17 -6.82
CA TYR A 275 10.38 -4.90 -6.97
C TYR A 275 11.51 -4.99 -7.99
N GLU A 276 12.32 -6.07 -8.00
CA GLU A 276 13.37 -6.26 -9.01
C GLU A 276 12.80 -6.28 -10.43
N SER A 277 11.68 -6.99 -10.63
CA SER A 277 11.02 -7.10 -11.93
C SER A 277 10.44 -5.76 -12.40
N LEU A 278 9.80 -5.01 -11.51
CA LEU A 278 9.10 -3.77 -11.84
C LEU A 278 10.05 -2.58 -12.01
N LEU A 279 11.08 -2.49 -11.15
CA LEU A 279 12.05 -1.38 -11.18
C LEU A 279 13.25 -1.65 -12.10
N ASN A 280 13.37 -2.87 -12.64
CA ASN A 280 14.57 -3.34 -13.34
C ASN A 280 15.86 -3.05 -12.53
N ARG A 281 15.77 -3.18 -11.19
CA ARG A 281 16.85 -2.88 -10.25
C ARG A 281 17.11 -4.11 -9.40
N ARG A 282 18.34 -4.59 -9.38
CA ARG A 282 18.73 -5.77 -8.60
C ARG A 282 18.79 -5.45 -7.10
N PHE A 283 18.01 -6.17 -6.30
CA PHE A 283 18.05 -6.17 -4.85
C PHE A 283 19.00 -7.26 -4.35
N PHE A 284 18.85 -8.49 -4.81
CA PHE A 284 19.69 -9.60 -4.34
C PHE A 284 21.03 -9.61 -5.07
N ASN A 285 22.12 -9.33 -4.36
CA ASN A 285 23.45 -9.14 -4.92
C ASN A 285 24.52 -9.89 -4.09
N TYR A 286 25.78 -9.47 -4.12
CA TYR A 286 26.83 -10.11 -3.31
C TYR A 286 26.54 -10.02 -1.79
N TYR A 287 26.05 -8.87 -1.34
CA TYR A 287 25.77 -8.61 0.08
C TYR A 287 24.38 -9.07 0.51
N LEU A 288 23.38 -8.82 -0.31
CA LEU A 288 21.98 -9.07 0.00
C LEU A 288 21.57 -10.46 -0.51
N GLN A 289 21.26 -11.38 0.41
CA GLN A 289 20.95 -12.77 0.11
C GLN A 289 19.57 -13.15 0.64
N PRO A 290 18.81 -14.00 -0.07
CA PRO A 290 17.66 -14.65 0.55
C PRO A 290 18.13 -15.52 1.73
N ALA A 291 17.39 -15.51 2.82
CA ALA A 291 17.67 -16.37 3.95
C ALA A 291 17.68 -17.85 3.49
N PRO A 292 18.64 -18.67 3.94
CA PRO A 292 18.69 -20.08 3.58
C PRO A 292 17.38 -20.76 3.99
N SER A 293 16.76 -21.50 3.06
CA SER A 293 15.64 -22.36 3.41
C SER A 293 16.15 -23.38 4.42
N ARG A 294 15.52 -23.46 5.61
CA ARG A 294 15.70 -24.64 6.47
C ARG A 294 15.10 -25.84 5.73
N ARG A 295 15.91 -26.51 4.90
CA ARG A 295 15.69 -27.93 4.64
C ARG A 295 16.03 -28.62 5.96
N GLY A 296 14.98 -29.06 6.67
CA GLY A 296 15.14 -30.02 7.75
C GLY A 296 15.71 -31.32 7.23
#